data_AF-A0A329N185-F1
#
_entry.id   AF-A0A329N185-F1
#
_cell.length_a   1.000
_cell.length_b   1.000
_cell.length_c   1.000
_cell.angle_alpha   90.00
_cell.angle_beta   90.00
_cell.angle_gamma   90.00
#
_symmetry.space_group_name_H-M   'P 1'
#
loop_
_entity.id
_entity.type
_entity.pdbx_description
1 polymer ?
#
loop_
_entity_poly.entity_id
_entity_poly.type
_entity_poly.pdbx_seq_one_letter_code
_entity_poly.pdbx_strand_id
1 'polypeptide(L)'
;MVVSGTFCLSAQELNVDNSSSVNIRQLPEYVVVTSENTKFLGGMNISIESKKSQYEEVLEGLEKLLQKRNNLQIRNQTDLLNAMSTLGFDYVDAYNASSGTIGVGGGNDIQVTGSNAKFRINMVFRKKENFRNL
;
A
#
# COMPACT_ATOMS: atom_id res chain seq x y z
N MET A 1 -45.04 -9.01 -6.16
CA MET A 1 -44.70 -7.75 -5.47
C MET A 1 -43.36 -7.97 -4.80
N VAL A 2 -42.28 -7.42 -5.35
CA VAL A 2 -40.92 -7.61 -4.78
C VAL A 2 -40.61 -6.38 -3.96
N VAL A 3 -40.36 -6.57 -2.66
CA VAL A 3 -40.01 -5.49 -1.74
C VAL A 3 -38.50 -5.27 -1.85
N SER A 4 -38.10 -4.16 -2.49
CA SER A 4 -36.71 -3.71 -2.47
C SER A 4 -36.38 -3.14 -1.09
N GLY A 5 -35.70 -3.92 -0.26
CA GLY A 5 -35.07 -3.45 0.97
C GLY A 5 -33.78 -2.71 0.64
N THR A 6 -33.71 -1.44 0.98
CA THR A 6 -32.47 -0.65 0.91
C THR A 6 -31.52 -1.14 1.99
N PHE A 7 -30.46 -1.86 1.61
CA PHE A 7 -29.39 -2.23 2.52
C PHE A 7 -28.50 -1.02 2.77
N CYS A 8 -28.63 -0.41 3.95
CA CYS A 8 -27.67 0.60 4.42
C CYS A 8 -26.38 -0.15 4.80
N LEU A 9 -25.42 -0.21 3.86
CA LEU A 9 -24.09 -0.74 4.10
C LEU A 9 -23.30 0.26 4.94
N SER A 10 -23.40 0.13 6.26
CA SER A 10 -22.46 0.80 7.16
C SER A 10 -21.05 0.33 6.82
N ALA A 11 -20.19 1.26 6.40
CA ALA A 11 -18.77 1.01 6.23
C ALA A 11 -18.23 0.38 7.52
N GLN A 12 -17.73 -0.85 7.43
CA GLN A 12 -17.11 -1.51 8.57
C GLN A 12 -15.91 -0.68 9.01
N GLU A 13 -16.00 -0.07 10.19
CA GLU A 13 -14.88 0.57 10.84
C GLU A 13 -13.95 -0.56 11.32
N LEU A 14 -12.76 -0.66 10.74
CA LEU A 14 -11.77 -1.64 11.13
C LEU A 14 -11.27 -1.28 12.53
N ASN A 15 -11.92 -1.82 13.57
CA ASN A 15 -11.51 -1.60 14.94
C ASN A 15 -10.33 -2.52 15.25
N VAL A 16 -9.13 -2.05 14.90
CA VAL A 16 -7.87 -2.69 15.28
C VAL A 16 -7.51 -2.15 16.66
N ASP A 17 -7.53 -3.02 17.66
CA ASP A 17 -7.19 -2.70 19.05
C ASP A 17 -5.95 -1.79 19.11
N ASN A 18 -6.18 -0.55 19.57
CA ASN A 18 -5.25 0.58 19.69
C ASN A 18 -5.20 1.59 18.52
N SER A 19 -6.09 2.60 18.63
CA SER A 19 -5.90 4.04 18.36
C SER A 19 -5.42 4.51 16.99
N SER A 20 -5.36 3.63 15.99
CA SER A 20 -5.03 3.99 14.61
C SER A 20 -6.15 3.50 13.70
N SER A 21 -7.24 4.26 13.64
CA SER A 21 -8.29 4.07 12.64
C SER A 21 -7.98 4.96 11.44
N VAL A 22 -8.05 4.39 10.24
CA VAL A 22 -8.00 5.16 8.99
C VAL A 22 -9.37 5.08 8.36
N ASN A 23 -9.99 6.22 8.11
CA ASN A 23 -11.31 6.28 7.50
C ASN A 23 -11.19 6.24 5.97
N ILE A 24 -11.70 5.18 5.34
CA ILE A 24 -11.68 5.02 3.88
C ILE A 24 -12.33 6.18 3.11
N ARG A 25 -13.26 6.93 3.73
CA ARG A 25 -13.89 8.10 3.10
C ARG A 25 -12.93 9.28 2.94
N GLN A 26 -11.94 9.40 3.83
CA GLN A 26 -10.96 10.49 3.80
C GLN A 26 -9.75 10.17 2.91
N LEU A 27 -9.53 8.90 2.60
CA LEU A 27 -8.47 8.47 1.69
C LEU A 27 -8.76 8.84 0.22
N PRO A 28 -7.74 9.01 -0.63
CA PRO A 28 -7.93 9.26 -2.06
C PRO A 28 -8.60 8.08 -2.78
N GLU A 29 -9.05 8.31 -4.01
CA GLU A 29 -9.55 7.23 -4.87
C GLU A 29 -8.47 6.19 -5.19
N TYR A 30 -7.22 6.65 -5.39
CA TYR A 30 -6.08 5.80 -5.71
C TYR A 30 -4.97 5.95 -4.68
N VAL A 31 -4.35 4.83 -4.31
CA VAL A 31 -3.16 4.79 -3.45
C VAL A 31 -2.11 3.93 -4.13
N VAL A 32 -0.88 4.45 -4.20
CA VAL A 32 0.29 3.67 -4.65
C VAL A 32 1.07 3.26 -3.42
N VAL A 33 1.23 1.94 -3.24
CA VAL A 33 1.98 1.37 -2.13
C VAL A 33 3.26 0.74 -2.69
N THR A 34 4.41 1.21 -2.23
CA THR A 34 5.69 0.57 -2.52
C THR A 34 5.95 -0.52 -1.48
N SER A 35 6.33 -1.70 -1.95
CA SER A 35 6.74 -2.83 -1.11
C SER A 35 8.19 -3.25 -1.41
N GLU A 36 8.98 -3.49 -0.37
CA GLU A 36 10.35 -3.99 -0.46
C GLU A 36 10.54 -5.19 0.46
N ASN A 37 10.95 -6.34 -0.08
CA ASN A 37 11.29 -7.51 0.73
C ASN A 37 12.58 -7.26 1.52
N THR A 38 12.51 -7.36 2.86
CA THR A 38 13.68 -7.19 3.71
C THR A 38 14.30 -8.56 4.00
N LYS A 39 15.51 -8.81 3.46
CA LYS A 39 16.21 -10.12 3.56
C LYS A 39 16.60 -10.52 4.99
N PHE A 40 16.57 -9.60 5.95
CA PHE A 40 17.24 -9.80 7.26
C PHE A 40 16.31 -10.14 8.43
N LEU A 41 14.99 -9.91 8.34
CA LEU A 41 14.06 -10.10 9.48
C LEU A 41 12.68 -10.66 9.10
N GLY A 42 12.51 -11.23 7.89
CA GLY A 42 11.28 -11.92 7.51
C GLY A 42 10.04 -11.00 7.40
N GLY A 43 10.26 -9.74 7.01
CA GLY A 43 9.19 -8.75 6.86
C GLY A 43 9.28 -7.95 5.56
N MET A 44 8.21 -7.23 5.27
CA MET A 44 8.11 -6.35 4.11
C MET A 44 8.17 -4.90 4.58
N ASN A 45 9.06 -4.10 3.99
CA ASN A 45 9.02 -2.66 4.16
C ASN A 45 7.95 -2.09 3.22
N ILE A 46 7.12 -1.21 3.74
CA ILE A 46 5.97 -0.64 3.01
C ILE A 46 6.13 0.88 3.06
N SER A 47 5.97 1.57 1.95
CA SER A 47 5.95 3.04 1.92
C SER A 47 4.88 3.56 0.98
N ILE A 48 4.32 4.72 1.31
CA ILE A 48 3.31 5.43 0.54
C ILE A 48 3.81 6.87 0.36
N GLU A 49 3.87 7.34 -0.88
CA GLU A 49 4.30 8.71 -1.15
C GLU A 49 3.17 9.69 -0.77
N SER A 50 3.30 10.31 0.41
CA SER A 50 2.32 11.23 0.98
C SER A 50 2.68 12.70 0.82
N LYS A 51 3.98 13.01 0.75
CA LYS A 51 4.49 14.39 0.77
C LYS A 51 3.93 15.22 -0.39
N LYS A 52 3.51 16.46 -0.10
CA LYS A 52 2.93 17.40 -1.07
C LYS A 52 1.59 16.93 -1.65
N SER A 53 0.97 15.91 -1.09
CA SER A 53 -0.40 15.51 -1.40
C SER A 53 -1.38 16.28 -0.52
N GLN A 54 -2.55 16.62 -1.05
CA GLN A 54 -3.66 17.11 -0.20
C GLN A 54 -4.15 16.05 0.82
N TYR A 55 -3.76 14.79 0.63
CA TYR A 55 -4.08 13.65 1.49
C TYR A 55 -2.91 13.25 2.42
N GLU A 56 -1.90 14.10 2.59
CA GLU A 56 -0.64 13.76 3.28
C GLU A 56 -0.87 13.10 4.64
N GLU A 57 -1.66 13.73 5.52
CA GLU A 57 -1.93 13.24 6.88
C GLU A 57 -2.57 11.84 6.89
N VAL A 58 -3.60 11.62 6.07
CA VAL A 58 -4.32 10.34 6.02
C VAL A 58 -3.52 9.23 5.34
N LEU A 59 -2.66 9.57 4.38
CA LEU A 59 -1.74 8.63 3.74
C LEU A 59 -0.62 8.21 4.68
N GLU A 60 -0.09 9.13 5.50
CA GLU A 60 0.84 8.77 6.57
C GLU A 60 0.21 7.86 7.63
N GLY A 61 -1.06 8.12 7.98
CA GLY A 61 -1.83 7.25 8.86
C GLY A 61 -1.96 5.83 8.30
N LEU A 62 -2.27 5.72 7.00
CA LEU A 62 -2.34 4.44 6.28
C LEU A 62 -0.98 3.72 6.26
N GLU A 63 0.11 4.43 5.94
CA GLU A 63 1.45 3.84 5.94
C GLU A 63 1.82 3.29 7.34
N LYS A 64 1.64 4.10 8.39
CA LYS A 64 1.90 3.69 9.78
C LYS A 64 1.09 2.47 10.16
N LEU A 65 -0.19 2.42 9.78
CA LEU A 65 -1.07 1.28 10.03
C LEU A 65 -0.58 0.00 9.36
N LEU A 66 -0.11 0.09 8.11
CA LEU A 66 0.42 -1.06 7.36
C LEU A 66 1.81 -1.52 7.83
N GLN A 67 2.63 -0.61 8.36
CA GLN A 67 3.95 -0.94 8.91
C GLN A 67 3.90 -1.50 10.35
N LYS A 68 2.86 -1.18 11.14
CA LYS A 68 2.81 -1.47 12.58
C LYS A 68 2.61 -2.97 12.82
N ARG A 69 3.68 -3.61 13.31
CA ARG A 69 3.75 -5.06 13.65
C ARG A 69 2.63 -5.60 14.54
N ASN A 70 1.94 -4.74 15.30
CA ASN A 70 0.93 -5.13 16.28
C ASN A 70 -0.52 -5.04 15.74
N ASN A 71 -0.75 -4.38 14.60
CA ASN A 71 -2.09 -4.07 14.10
C ASN A 71 -2.43 -4.92 12.85
N LEU A 72 -1.62 -4.80 11.80
CA LEU A 72 -1.69 -5.65 10.61
C LEU A 72 -0.29 -6.19 10.38
N GLN A 73 -0.07 -7.46 10.69
CA GLN A 73 1.23 -8.07 10.57
C GLN A 73 1.52 -8.39 9.09
N ILE A 74 1.84 -7.36 8.30
CA ILE A 74 2.13 -7.51 6.87
C ILE A 74 3.54 -8.08 6.70
N ARG A 75 3.63 -9.39 6.44
CA ARG A 75 4.91 -10.10 6.28
C ARG A 75 5.28 -10.30 4.82
N ASN A 76 4.28 -10.32 3.95
CA ASN A 76 4.43 -10.61 2.53
C ASN A 76 3.39 -9.84 1.68
N GLN A 77 3.49 -9.98 0.36
CA GLN A 77 2.59 -9.31 -0.59
C GLN A 77 1.13 -9.75 -0.47
N THR A 78 0.88 -11.03 -0.19
CA THR A 78 -0.47 -11.56 0.03
C THR A 78 -1.13 -10.90 1.23
N ASP A 79 -0.39 -10.70 2.33
CA ASP A 79 -0.89 -10.00 3.51
C ASP A 79 -1.27 -8.55 3.16
N LEU A 80 -0.43 -7.86 2.38
CA LEU A 80 -0.70 -6.48 1.93
C LEU A 80 -1.97 -6.41 1.07
N LEU A 81 -2.12 -7.31 0.10
CA LEU A 81 -3.31 -7.37 -0.75
C LEU A 81 -4.59 -7.58 0.09
N ASN A 82 -4.55 -8.49 1.06
CA ASN A 82 -5.68 -8.76 1.95
C ASN A 82 -5.97 -7.60 2.89
N ALA A 83 -4.94 -6.95 3.43
CA ALA A 83 -5.09 -5.77 4.27
C ALA A 83 -5.73 -4.61 3.50
N MET A 84 -5.23 -4.29 2.30
CA MET A 84 -5.80 -3.26 1.45
C MET A 84 -7.23 -3.58 1.02
N SER A 85 -7.53 -4.85 0.73
CA SER A 85 -8.91 -5.30 0.45
C SER A 85 -9.85 -5.08 1.64
N THR A 86 -9.39 -5.42 2.85
CA THR A 86 -10.16 -5.21 4.09
C THR A 86 -10.37 -3.72 4.37
N LEU A 87 -9.38 -2.87 4.07
CA LEU A 87 -9.46 -1.42 4.18
C LEU A 87 -10.35 -0.76 3.11
N GLY A 88 -10.85 -1.53 2.14
CA GLY A 88 -11.80 -1.03 1.15
C GLY A 88 -11.18 -0.66 -0.20
N PHE A 89 -10.03 -1.23 -0.55
CA PHE A 89 -9.41 -1.04 -1.87
C PHE A 89 -9.42 -2.34 -2.71
N ASP A 90 -9.54 -2.18 -4.02
CA ASP A 90 -9.27 -3.21 -5.01
C ASP A 90 -7.85 -3.04 -5.56
N TYR A 91 -7.16 -4.15 -5.78
CA TYR A 91 -5.90 -4.16 -6.52
C TYR A 91 -6.15 -3.86 -8.00
N VAL A 92 -5.34 -2.99 -8.59
CA VAL A 92 -5.43 -2.61 -10.01
C VAL A 92 -4.25 -3.15 -10.81
N ASP A 93 -3.03 -2.82 -10.40
CA ASP A 93 -1.83 -3.14 -11.16
C ASP A 93 -0.57 -3.07 -10.28
N ALA A 94 0.56 -3.57 -10.79
CA ALA A 94 1.86 -3.45 -10.16
C ALA A 94 2.97 -3.22 -11.18
N TYR A 95 3.91 -2.35 -10.83
CA TYR A 95 5.10 -2.06 -11.64
C TYR A 95 6.36 -2.03 -10.78
N ASN A 96 7.50 -2.35 -11.39
CA ASN A 96 8.78 -2.30 -10.70
C ASN A 96 9.09 -0.86 -10.31
N ALA A 97 9.35 -0.61 -9.03
CA ALA A 97 9.95 0.64 -8.61
C ALA A 97 11.43 0.53 -8.98
N SER A 98 11.82 1.12 -10.12
CA SER A 98 13.19 1.05 -10.62
C SER A 98 14.17 1.48 -9.52
N SER A 99 14.94 0.51 -9.00
CA SER A 99 16.10 0.77 -8.15
C SER A 99 17.20 1.28 -9.06
N GLY A 100 17.17 2.58 -9.38
CA GLY A 100 18.16 3.19 -10.26
C GLY A 100 19.57 2.99 -9.73
N THR A 101 20.41 2.28 -10.48
CA THR A 101 21.77 2.71 -10.87
C THR A 101 22.21 1.86 -12.07
N ILE A 102 21.80 2.21 -13.30
CA ILE A 102 22.65 1.93 -14.46
C ILE A 102 23.62 3.10 -14.53
N GLY A 103 24.76 2.97 -13.86
CA GLY A 103 25.86 3.90 -14.02
C GLY A 103 26.46 3.68 -15.41
N VAL A 104 26.08 4.50 -16.39
CA VAL A 104 26.84 4.62 -17.64
C VAL A 104 28.06 5.49 -17.34
N GLY A 105 29.09 4.88 -16.77
CA GLY A 105 30.41 5.46 -16.66
C GLY A 105 31.21 5.16 -17.92
N GLY A 106 31.50 6.18 -18.72
CA GLY A 106 32.46 6.08 -19.82
C GLY A 106 33.87 5.92 -19.25
N GLY A 107 34.40 4.70 -19.25
CA GLY A 107 35.76 4.40 -18.83
C GLY A 107 36.00 2.89 -18.73
N ASN A 108 37.16 2.44 -19.18
CA ASN A 108 37.53 1.04 -19.47
C ASN A 108 37.58 0.06 -18.28
N ASP A 109 36.92 0.34 -17.15
CA ASP A 109 36.81 -0.60 -16.03
C ASP A 109 35.34 -0.88 -15.70
N ILE A 110 34.79 -1.88 -16.39
CA ILE A 110 33.47 -2.43 -16.10
C ILE A 110 33.60 -3.35 -14.87
N GLN A 111 33.54 -2.77 -13.66
CA GLN A 111 33.17 -3.55 -12.48
C GLN A 111 31.65 -3.74 -12.50
N VAL A 112 31.22 -4.92 -12.96
CA VAL A 112 29.86 -5.43 -12.69
C VAL A 112 29.79 -5.76 -11.21
N THR A 113 29.62 -4.73 -10.38
CA THR A 113 29.28 -4.91 -8.97
C THR A 113 27.87 -5.49 -8.96
N GLY A 114 27.77 -6.80 -8.73
CA GLY A 114 26.52 -7.54 -8.62
C GLY A 114 25.58 -6.82 -7.67
N SER A 115 24.65 -6.06 -8.26
CA SER A 115 23.69 -5.26 -7.52
C SER A 115 22.83 -6.23 -6.71
N ASN A 116 22.94 -6.17 -5.39
CA ASN A 116 21.96 -6.70 -4.44
C ASN A 116 20.64 -5.95 -4.65
N ALA A 117 19.98 -6.15 -5.79
CA ALA A 117 18.79 -5.45 -6.20
C ALA A 117 17.71 -5.75 -5.15
N LYS A 118 17.44 -4.76 -4.31
CA LYS A 118 16.26 -4.75 -3.45
C LYS A 118 15.06 -4.74 -4.39
N PHE A 119 14.34 -5.85 -4.47
CA PHE A 119 13.11 -5.94 -5.25
C PHE A 119 12.08 -5.00 -4.62
N ARG A 120 11.82 -3.89 -5.31
CA ARG A 120 10.83 -2.90 -4.93
C ARG A 120 9.71 -2.92 -5.96
N ILE A 121 8.48 -3.09 -5.48
CA ILE A 121 7.30 -3.17 -6.33
C ILE A 121 6.33 -2.09 -5.88
N ASN A 122 5.91 -1.25 -6.82
CA ASN A 122 4.81 -0.32 -6.66
C ASN A 122 3.52 -1.02 -7.01
N MET A 123 2.55 -1.01 -6.10
CA MET A 123 1.23 -1.59 -6.29
C MET A 123 0.18 -0.47 -6.28
N VAL A 124 -0.70 -0.47 -7.28
CA VAL A 124 -1.78 0.49 -7.41
C VAL A 124 -3.05 -0.12 -6.83
N PHE A 125 -3.63 0.59 -5.88
CA PHE A 125 -4.89 0.25 -5.25
C PHE A 125 -5.93 1.32 -5.56
N ARG A 126 -7.15 0.91 -5.90
CA ARG A 126 -8.29 1.80 -6.14
C ARG A 126 -9.36 1.54 -5.11
N LYS A 127 -9.97 2.58 -4.58
CA LYS A 127 -11.09 2.49 -3.65
C LYS A 127 -12.23 1.67 -4.26
N LYS A 128 -12.80 0.73 -3.50
CA LYS A 128 -13.94 -0.10 -3.92
C LYS A 128 -15.13 0.77 -4.33
N GLU A 129 -15.93 0.28 -5.27
CA GLU A 129 -17.04 1.02 -5.87
C GLU A 129 -18.02 1.59 -4.84
N ASN A 130 -18.35 0.80 -3.81
CA ASN A 130 -19.24 1.19 -2.72
C ASN A 130 -18.75 2.40 -1.89
N PHE A 131 -17.46 2.74 -1.95
CA PHE A 131 -16.90 3.92 -1.28
C PHE A 131 -16.58 5.07 -2.25
N ARG A 132 -16.82 4.89 -3.56
CA ARG A 132 -16.64 5.93 -4.59
C ARG A 132 -17.93 6.71 -4.88
N ASN A 133 -19.08 6.07 -4.73
CA ASN A 133 -20.39 6.63 -5.09
C ASN A 133 -21.18 7.18 -3.88
N LEU A 134 -20.49 7.71 -2.86
CA LEU A 134 -21.09 8.29 -1.66
C LEU A 134 -21.26 9.80 -1.77
#